data_AF-A0A9Q0X5D9-F1
#
_entry.id   AF-A0A9Q0X5D9-F1
#
_cell.length_a   1.000
_cell.length_b   1.000
_cell.length_c   1.000
_cell.angle_alpha   90.00
_cell.angle_beta   90.00
_cell.angle_gamma   90.00
#
_symmetry.space_group_name_H-M   'P 1'
#
loop_
_entity.id
_entity.type
_entity.pdbx_description
1 polymer ?
#
loop_
_entity_poly.entity_id
_entity_poly.type
_entity_poly.pdbx_seq_one_letter_code
_entity_poly.pdbx_strand_id
1 'polypeptide(L)'
;MVGRHHGFIALLKKEVPGILALNDRLFGQLCKENDEEINRLLLHTEVRWLPKRTCLTRFSNLFNSVLEFREEKDVALRDRVLQFKMDVAYMTNLFTKFNGINLQLQGKELNLIITKSVLSAFLKRLTLWKQNFGRNEFSQFSILSDMHKSSEIPFDETQAYCQHLESLHKDFSERFKDSLSLEVPQWVMNPFMNIETAELLFGIWKLLIQKTTKTPPFAEVAFSKEGLNVFKRRTQKK
;
A
#
# COMPACT_ATOMS: atom_id res chain seq x y z
N MET A 1 1.17 -9.73 -17.76
CA MET A 1 1.75 -8.67 -18.60
C MET A 1 2.30 -7.59 -17.70
N VAL A 2 3.60 -7.32 -17.83
CA VAL A 2 4.40 -6.37 -17.05
C VAL A 2 3.83 -4.96 -17.26
N GLY A 3 3.08 -4.45 -16.29
CA GLY A 3 2.50 -3.12 -16.34
C GLY A 3 3.61 -2.07 -16.31
N ARG A 4 3.93 -1.53 -17.50
CA ARG A 4 4.78 -0.35 -17.71
C ARG A 4 4.19 0.85 -16.96
N HIS A 5 4.43 0.94 -15.67
CA HIS A 5 4.57 2.12 -14.81
C HIS A 5 4.70 1.57 -13.39
N HIS A 6 5.92 1.19 -13.06
CA HIS A 6 6.42 1.03 -11.71
C HIS A 6 5.83 2.15 -10.81
N GLY A 7 5.21 1.80 -9.67
CA GLY A 7 4.41 2.73 -8.84
C GLY A 7 5.19 3.87 -8.16
N PHE A 8 4.83 4.22 -6.92
CA PHE A 8 5.47 5.33 -6.18
C PHE A 8 7.01 5.29 -6.15
N ILE A 9 7.63 4.10 -6.04
CA ILE A 9 9.09 3.95 -6.08
C ILE A 9 9.69 4.45 -7.40
N ALA A 10 9.00 4.26 -8.53
CA ALA A 10 9.52 4.72 -9.81
C ALA A 10 9.25 6.20 -10.06
N LEU A 11 8.14 6.71 -9.52
CA LEU A 11 7.96 8.15 -9.43
C LEU A 11 9.13 8.77 -8.65
N LEU A 12 9.48 8.22 -7.48
CA LEU A 12 10.66 8.66 -6.73
C LEU A 12 11.94 8.58 -7.57
N LYS A 13 12.18 7.48 -8.30
CA LYS A 13 13.35 7.34 -9.19
C LYS A 13 13.39 8.40 -10.30
N LYS A 14 12.23 8.74 -10.86
CA LYS A 14 12.10 9.68 -11.96
C LYS A 14 12.27 11.12 -11.49
N GLU A 15 11.60 11.48 -10.39
CA GLU A 15 11.55 12.85 -9.89
C GLU A 15 12.79 13.21 -9.04
N VAL A 16 13.48 12.21 -8.50
CA VAL A 16 14.74 12.36 -7.77
C VAL A 16 15.82 11.47 -8.43
N PRO A 17 16.29 11.84 -9.63
CA PRO A 17 17.33 11.08 -10.33
C PRO A 17 18.60 11.07 -9.47
N GLY A 18 19.05 9.89 -9.06
CA GLY A 18 20.19 9.73 -8.17
C GLY A 18 19.84 9.43 -6.72
N ILE A 19 18.57 9.43 -6.30
CA ILE A 19 18.15 8.94 -4.96
C ILE A 19 18.65 7.52 -4.68
N LEU A 20 18.86 6.74 -5.74
CA LEU A 20 19.36 5.36 -5.72
C LEU A 20 20.84 5.20 -6.01
N ALA A 21 21.50 6.24 -6.51
CA ALA A 21 22.94 6.23 -6.78
C ALA A 21 23.68 6.64 -5.50
N LEU A 22 23.48 5.85 -4.44
CA LEU A 22 24.32 5.94 -3.25
C LEU A 22 25.56 5.10 -3.51
N ASN A 23 26.73 5.60 -3.13
CA ASN A 23 27.91 4.75 -3.10
C ASN A 23 27.69 3.77 -1.94
N ASP A 24 27.25 2.55 -2.24
CA ASP A 24 26.88 1.52 -1.25
C ASP A 24 27.92 1.36 -0.14
N ARG A 25 29.22 1.51 -0.47
CA ARG A 25 30.31 1.40 0.50
C ARG A 25 30.35 2.59 1.46
N LEU A 26 30.33 3.81 0.93
CA LEU A 26 30.39 5.04 1.75
C LEU A 26 29.10 5.25 2.55
N PHE A 27 27.95 4.96 1.95
CA PHE A 27 26.67 5.04 2.64
C PHE A 27 26.56 4.01 3.76
N GLY A 28 27.04 2.79 3.53
CA GLY A 28 27.08 1.75 4.57
C GLY A 28 28.06 2.08 5.71
N GLN A 29 29.08 2.92 5.49
CA GLN A 29 29.94 3.45 6.56
C GLN A 29 29.18 4.47 7.40
N LEU A 30 28.54 5.45 6.77
CA LEU A 30 27.72 6.45 7.46
C LEU A 30 26.60 5.79 8.29
N CYS A 31 25.91 4.77 7.75
CA CYS A 31 24.90 4.04 8.51
C CYS A 31 25.46 3.34 9.76
N LYS A 32 26.71 2.86 9.73
CA LYS A 32 27.34 2.27 10.91
C LYS A 32 27.74 3.33 11.93
N GLU A 33 28.16 4.50 11.46
CA GLU A 33 28.48 5.64 12.32
C GLU A 33 27.24 6.19 13.03
N ASN A 34 26.06 6.10 12.38
CA ASN A 34 24.78 6.51 12.93
C ASN A 34 24.05 5.40 13.72
N ASP A 35 24.73 4.29 14.03
CA ASP A 35 24.15 3.13 14.72
C ASP A 35 22.85 2.56 14.07
N GLU A 36 22.75 2.65 12.74
CA GLU A 36 21.59 2.16 12.00
C GLU A 36 21.60 0.63 11.93
N GLU A 37 20.46 -0.01 12.28
CA GLU A 37 20.29 -1.46 12.15
C GLU A 37 20.42 -1.95 10.69
N ILE A 38 20.20 -1.05 9.73
CA ILE A 38 20.19 -1.36 8.30
C ILE A 38 21.26 -0.53 7.59
N ASN A 39 22.28 -1.19 7.06
CA ASN A 39 23.42 -0.51 6.42
C ASN A 39 23.38 -0.51 4.89
N ARG A 40 22.25 -0.90 4.29
CA ARG A 40 22.09 -0.94 2.83
C ARG A 40 20.68 -0.64 2.39
N LEU A 41 20.57 0.32 1.48
CA LEU A 41 19.32 0.69 0.84
C LEU A 41 19.03 -0.25 -0.34
N LEU A 42 18.05 -1.15 -0.19
CA LEU A 42 17.60 -2.00 -1.28
C LEU A 42 16.43 -1.33 -1.99
N LEU A 43 16.63 -0.79 -3.20
CA LEU A 43 15.57 -0.17 -4.01
C LEU A 43 15.50 -0.73 -5.45
N HIS A 44 16.20 -1.84 -5.70
CA HIS A 44 16.14 -2.62 -6.94
C HIS A 44 15.21 -3.82 -6.76
N THR A 45 13.89 -3.60 -6.70
CA THR A 45 12.94 -4.71 -6.71
C THR A 45 11.87 -4.49 -7.79
N GLU A 46 12.06 -5.17 -8.91
CA GLU A 46 11.11 -5.18 -10.04
C GLU A 46 9.97 -6.18 -9.82
N VAL A 47 10.04 -7.01 -8.76
CA VAL A 47 9.19 -8.20 -8.62
C VAL A 47 8.44 -8.18 -7.29
N ARG A 48 7.10 -8.28 -7.36
CA ARG A 48 6.13 -8.41 -6.24
C ARG A 48 6.09 -7.21 -5.28
N TRP A 49 4.97 -7.05 -4.57
CA TRP A 49 4.71 -5.91 -3.67
C TRP A 49 5.38 -6.06 -2.29
N LEU A 50 5.65 -7.30 -1.85
CA LEU A 50 6.36 -7.63 -0.60
C LEU A 50 7.76 -6.99 -0.55
N PRO A 51 8.60 -7.17 -1.59
CA PRO A 51 9.88 -6.48 -1.67
C PRO A 51 9.73 -4.95 -1.67
N LYS A 52 8.69 -4.40 -2.32
CA LYS A 52 8.44 -2.94 -2.35
C LYS A 52 8.16 -2.33 -0.97
N ARG A 53 7.42 -3.04 -0.09
CA ARG A 53 7.25 -2.62 1.32
C ARG A 53 8.60 -2.58 2.02
N THR A 54 9.37 -3.67 1.95
CA THR A 54 10.67 -3.77 2.60
C THR A 54 11.61 -2.67 2.12
N CYS A 55 11.58 -2.33 0.82
CA CYS A 55 12.31 -1.20 0.26
C CYS A 55 11.90 0.14 0.88
N LEU A 56 10.59 0.42 0.95
CA LEU A 56 10.08 1.69 1.49
C LEU A 56 10.26 1.82 3.00
N THR A 57 10.06 0.74 3.75
CA THR A 57 10.35 0.70 5.19
C THR A 57 11.82 0.98 5.45
N ARG A 58 12.73 0.33 4.71
CA ARG A 58 14.17 0.61 4.81
C ARG A 58 14.50 2.06 4.45
N PHE A 59 13.90 2.57 3.39
CA PHE A 59 14.10 3.95 2.96
C PHE A 59 13.56 4.96 3.98
N SER A 60 12.43 4.66 4.62
CA SER A 60 11.85 5.49 5.68
C SER A 60 12.72 5.49 6.94
N ASN A 61 13.31 4.33 7.32
CA ASN A 61 14.19 4.24 8.47
C ASN A 61 15.50 5.01 8.22
N LEU A 62 16.09 4.83 7.04
CA LEU A 62 17.34 5.48 6.64
C LEU A 62 17.13 6.90 6.09
N PHE A 63 15.94 7.47 6.24
CA PHE A 63 15.61 8.72 5.55
C PHE A 63 16.54 9.87 6.00
N ASN A 64 16.82 9.96 7.30
CA ASN A 64 17.72 10.99 7.83
C ASN A 64 19.17 10.79 7.38
N SER A 65 19.68 9.55 7.44
CA SER A 65 21.04 9.24 6.98
C SER A 65 21.19 9.37 5.46
N VAL A 66 20.11 9.21 4.68
CA VAL A 66 20.09 9.58 3.25
C VAL A 66 20.18 11.10 3.06
N LEU A 67 19.48 11.90 3.87
CA LEU A 67 19.58 13.36 3.77
C LEU A 67 20.98 13.85 4.12
N GLU A 68 21.58 13.32 5.18
CA GLU A 68 22.95 13.63 5.63
C GLU A 68 23.99 13.29 4.56
N PHE A 69 23.93 12.07 4.01
CA PHE A 69 24.84 11.66 2.92
C PHE A 69 24.73 12.53 1.67
N ARG A 70 23.57 13.18 1.46
CA ARG A 70 23.34 14.09 0.33
C ARG A 70 23.71 15.53 0.65
N GLU A 71 23.64 15.96 1.90
CA GLU A 71 24.05 17.30 2.33
C GLU A 71 25.52 17.57 1.97
N GLU A 72 26.37 16.56 2.10
CA GLU A 72 27.80 16.65 1.74
C GLU A 72 28.07 16.68 0.22
N LYS A 73 27.12 16.24 -0.62
CA LYS A 73 27.38 15.93 -2.05
C LYS A 73 26.50 16.69 -3.02
N ASP A 74 25.23 16.93 -2.69
CA ASP A 74 24.24 17.58 -3.54
C ASP A 74 23.04 18.09 -2.69
N VAL A 75 23.13 19.34 -2.24
CA VAL A 75 22.09 20.02 -1.45
C VAL A 75 20.76 20.13 -2.21
N ALA A 76 20.81 20.36 -3.53
CA ALA A 76 19.61 20.48 -4.35
C ALA A 76 18.87 19.14 -4.50
N LEU A 77 19.60 18.02 -4.45
CA LEU A 77 19.00 16.68 -4.40
C LEU A 77 18.45 16.39 -3.00
N ARG A 78 19.15 16.78 -1.93
CA ARG A 78 18.66 16.68 -0.54
C ARG A 78 17.32 17.36 -0.38
N ASP A 79 17.19 18.60 -0.81
CA ASP A 79 15.94 19.38 -0.68
C ASP A 79 14.80 18.72 -1.46
N ARG A 80 15.09 18.16 -2.64
CA ARG A 80 14.12 17.36 -3.41
C ARG A 80 13.70 16.09 -2.70
N VAL A 81 14.63 15.34 -2.10
CA VAL A 81 14.31 14.15 -1.29
C VAL A 81 13.40 14.54 -0.11
N LEU A 82 13.74 15.63 0.57
CA LEU A 82 13.01 16.11 1.75
C LEU A 82 11.53 16.40 1.43
N GLN A 83 11.23 16.92 0.23
CA GLN A 83 9.85 17.14 -0.21
C GLN A 83 9.01 15.85 -0.23
N PHE A 84 9.62 14.68 -0.43
CA PHE A 84 8.90 13.40 -0.44
C PHE A 84 8.80 12.74 0.94
N LYS A 85 9.33 13.34 2.02
CA LYS A 85 9.38 12.72 3.36
C LYS A 85 8.01 12.22 3.84
N MET A 86 7.00 13.09 3.78
CA MET A 86 5.64 12.74 4.19
C MET A 86 5.01 11.68 3.27
N ASP A 87 5.26 11.80 1.97
CA ASP A 87 4.75 10.85 0.98
C ASP A 87 5.33 9.45 1.19
N VAL A 88 6.62 9.35 1.54
CA VAL A 88 7.30 8.09 1.84
C VAL A 88 6.71 7.44 3.09
N ALA A 89 6.49 8.21 4.16
CA ALA A 89 5.89 7.67 5.39
C ALA A 89 4.46 7.18 5.16
N TYR A 90 3.63 7.99 4.51
CA TYR A 90 2.26 7.64 4.16
C TYR A 90 2.23 6.35 3.33
N MET A 91 3.05 6.27 2.28
CA MET A 91 3.13 5.08 1.42
C MET A 91 3.64 3.87 2.19
N THR A 92 4.65 4.03 3.06
CA THR A 92 5.18 2.93 3.89
C THR A 92 4.11 2.33 4.80
N ASN A 93 3.32 3.18 5.47
CA ASN A 93 2.19 2.72 6.27
C ASN A 93 1.12 2.04 5.40
N LEU A 94 0.76 2.62 4.26
CA LEU A 94 -0.24 2.05 3.35
C LEU A 94 0.18 0.67 2.80
N PHE A 95 1.43 0.52 2.37
CA PHE A 95 1.97 -0.77 1.93
C PHE A 95 1.96 -1.83 3.04
N THR A 96 2.14 -1.41 4.29
CA THR A 96 2.00 -2.32 5.44
C THR A 96 0.56 -2.81 5.58
N LYS A 97 -0.44 -1.96 5.34
CA LYS A 97 -1.85 -2.38 5.33
C LYS A 97 -2.16 -3.32 4.17
N PHE A 98 -1.65 -3.03 2.97
CA PHE A 98 -1.78 -3.93 1.82
C PHE A 98 -1.15 -5.30 2.08
N ASN A 99 -0.01 -5.33 2.78
CA ASN A 99 0.59 -6.59 3.20
C ASN A 99 -0.34 -7.42 4.07
N GLY A 100 -0.99 -6.79 5.04
CA GLY A 100 -1.94 -7.47 5.92
C GLY A 100 -3.05 -8.17 5.15
N ILE A 101 -3.69 -7.48 4.20
CA ILE A 101 -4.76 -8.11 3.40
C ILE A 101 -4.22 -9.18 2.45
N ASN A 102 -3.04 -8.98 1.86
CA ASN A 102 -2.50 -9.95 0.92
C ASN A 102 -2.12 -11.25 1.63
N LEU A 103 -1.63 -11.19 2.86
CA LEU A 103 -1.40 -12.39 3.67
C LEU A 103 -2.71 -13.13 3.96
N GLN A 104 -3.79 -12.40 4.27
CA GLN A 104 -5.12 -12.99 4.45
C GLN A 104 -5.64 -13.63 3.15
N LEU A 105 -5.38 -13.00 2.00
CA LEU A 105 -5.73 -13.47 0.66
C LEU A 105 -4.74 -14.50 0.07
N GLN A 106 -3.74 -14.93 0.83
CA GLN A 106 -2.83 -16.04 0.48
C GLN A 106 -2.94 -17.22 1.45
N GLY A 107 -3.85 -17.16 2.42
CA GLY A 107 -4.08 -18.22 3.39
C GLY A 107 -4.58 -19.52 2.76
N LYS A 108 -4.20 -20.67 3.33
CA LYS A 108 -4.57 -22.00 2.81
C LYS A 108 -6.06 -22.33 2.92
N GLU A 109 -6.80 -21.59 3.74
CA GLU A 109 -8.24 -21.82 4.01
C GLU A 109 -9.15 -20.79 3.32
N LEU A 110 -8.68 -20.15 2.25
CA LEU A 110 -9.49 -19.18 1.51
C LEU A 110 -10.67 -19.82 0.80
N ASN A 111 -11.85 -19.33 1.10
CA ASN A 111 -13.04 -19.53 0.29
C ASN A 111 -13.62 -18.18 -0.16
N LEU A 112 -14.64 -18.22 -1.01
CA LEU A 112 -15.24 -17.01 -1.59
C LEU A 112 -15.87 -16.08 -0.53
N ILE A 113 -16.41 -16.65 0.55
CA ILE A 113 -17.04 -15.89 1.64
C ILE A 113 -15.98 -15.13 2.44
N ILE A 114 -14.88 -15.81 2.78
CA ILE A 114 -13.72 -15.21 3.45
C ILE A 114 -13.09 -14.14 2.54
N THR A 115 -12.96 -14.43 1.25
CA THR A 115 -12.43 -13.46 0.27
C THR A 115 -13.28 -12.20 0.23
N LYS A 116 -14.61 -12.35 0.09
CA LYS A 116 -15.57 -11.23 0.10
C LYS A 116 -15.49 -10.44 1.41
N SER A 117 -15.42 -11.13 2.56
CA SER A 117 -15.38 -10.46 3.87
C SER A 117 -14.09 -9.66 4.07
N VAL A 118 -12.93 -10.22 3.70
CA VAL A 118 -11.62 -9.55 3.76
C VAL A 118 -11.61 -8.30 2.88
N LEU A 119 -12.07 -8.41 1.64
CA LEU A 119 -12.14 -7.29 0.69
C LEU A 119 -13.11 -6.21 1.15
N SER A 120 -14.31 -6.60 1.62
CA SER A 120 -15.32 -5.67 2.13
C SER A 120 -14.83 -4.92 3.37
N ALA A 121 -14.17 -5.63 4.29
CA ALA A 121 -13.57 -5.01 5.48
C ALA A 121 -12.45 -4.03 5.09
N PHE A 122 -11.65 -4.36 4.08
CA PHE A 122 -10.60 -3.48 3.60
C PHE A 122 -11.15 -2.20 2.95
N LEU A 123 -12.18 -2.30 2.12
CA LEU A 123 -12.86 -1.12 1.55
C LEU A 123 -13.43 -0.22 2.65
N LYS A 124 -14.09 -0.79 3.66
CA LYS A 124 -14.57 -0.03 4.83
C LYS A 124 -13.44 0.67 5.57
N ARG A 125 -12.27 0.02 5.71
CA ARG A 125 -11.08 0.64 6.32
C ARG A 125 -10.55 1.80 5.48
N LEU A 126 -10.52 1.71 4.15
CA LEU A 126 -10.11 2.84 3.30
C LEU A 126 -11.02 4.06 3.51
N THR A 127 -12.33 3.85 3.57
CA THR A 127 -13.31 4.91 3.86
C THR A 127 -13.09 5.52 5.24
N LEU A 128 -12.88 4.68 6.26
CA LEU A 128 -12.58 5.13 7.62
C LEU A 128 -11.28 5.96 7.67
N TRP A 129 -10.21 5.49 7.04
CA TRP A 129 -8.94 6.23 7.02
C TRP A 129 -9.07 7.57 6.32
N LYS A 130 -9.82 7.65 5.21
CA LYS A 130 -10.13 8.93 4.56
C LYS A 130 -10.86 9.89 5.52
N GLN A 131 -11.88 9.41 6.23
CA GLN A 131 -12.61 10.24 7.19
C GLN A 131 -11.72 10.73 8.33
N ASN A 132 -10.89 9.85 8.88
CA ASN A 132 -9.96 10.20 9.96
C ASN A 132 -8.92 11.22 9.49
N PHE A 133 -8.35 11.04 8.31
CA PHE A 133 -7.43 12.01 7.72
C PHE A 133 -8.12 13.37 7.54
N GLY A 134 -9.37 13.39 7.10
CA GLY A 134 -10.17 14.61 7.04
C GLY A 134 -10.41 15.31 8.39
N ARG A 135 -10.27 14.58 9.51
CA ARG A 135 -10.28 15.10 10.89
C ARG A 135 -8.87 15.34 11.46
N ASN A 136 -7.83 15.25 10.63
CA ASN A 136 -6.43 15.34 11.05
C ASN A 136 -6.00 14.22 12.04
N GLU A 137 -6.66 13.06 11.97
CA GLU A 137 -6.39 11.90 12.82
C GLU A 137 -5.63 10.82 12.05
N PHE A 138 -4.37 10.57 12.46
CA PHE A 138 -3.47 9.65 11.74
C PHE A 138 -3.13 8.37 12.52
N SER A 139 -3.85 8.06 13.61
CA SER A 139 -3.49 6.97 14.53
C SER A 139 -3.34 5.59 13.88
N GLN A 140 -4.02 5.33 12.75
CA GLN A 140 -3.88 4.06 12.01
C GLN A 140 -2.60 3.97 11.16
N PHE A 141 -1.92 5.09 10.96
CA PHE A 141 -0.70 5.28 10.18
C PHE A 141 0.41 5.73 11.14
N SER A 142 1.07 4.77 11.81
CA SER A 142 2.01 5.06 12.91
C SER A 142 3.11 6.05 12.54
N ILE A 143 3.79 5.85 11.40
CA ILE A 143 4.90 6.69 10.97
C ILE A 143 4.40 8.10 10.67
N LEU A 144 3.25 8.22 9.99
CA LEU A 144 2.64 9.50 9.69
C LEU A 144 2.14 10.21 10.97
N SER A 145 1.58 9.45 11.92
CA SER A 145 1.15 9.96 13.22
C SER A 145 2.31 10.48 14.05
N ASP A 146 3.45 9.80 14.05
CA ASP A 146 4.61 10.24 14.82
C ASP A 146 5.22 11.50 14.21
N MET A 147 5.28 11.59 12.87
CA MET A 147 5.66 12.84 12.22
C MET A 147 4.69 13.98 12.51
N HIS A 148 3.38 13.72 12.51
CA HIS A 148 2.36 14.73 12.83
C HIS A 148 2.53 15.32 14.24
N LYS A 149 2.95 14.50 15.21
CA LYS A 149 3.26 14.96 16.57
C LYS A 149 4.49 15.88 16.60
N SER A 150 5.48 15.61 15.75
CA SER A 150 6.71 16.42 15.67
C SER A 150 6.54 17.68 14.82
N SER A 151 5.72 17.63 13.78
CA SER A 151 5.44 18.73 12.87
C SER A 151 4.07 18.49 12.23
N GLU A 152 3.17 19.47 12.39
CA GLU A 152 1.83 19.36 11.85
C GLU A 152 1.85 19.08 10.34
N ILE A 153 1.00 18.18 9.88
CA ILE A 153 0.92 17.81 8.47
C ILE A 153 0.08 18.89 7.77
N PRO A 154 0.60 19.54 6.72
CA PRO A 154 -0.13 20.59 6.01
C PRO A 154 -1.45 20.07 5.42
N PHE A 155 -2.46 20.95 5.40
CA PHE A 155 -3.78 20.62 4.86
C PHE A 155 -3.73 20.05 3.43
N ASP A 156 -2.90 20.63 2.55
CA ASP A 156 -2.73 20.16 1.16
C ASP A 156 -2.24 18.70 1.08
N GLU A 157 -1.37 18.29 2.01
CA GLU A 157 -0.86 16.92 2.11
C GLU A 157 -1.97 15.96 2.56
N THR A 158 -2.71 16.37 3.59
CA THR A 158 -3.87 15.62 4.10
C THR A 158 -4.93 15.44 3.02
N GLN A 159 -5.26 16.50 2.28
CA GLN A 159 -6.22 16.46 1.18
C GLN A 159 -5.76 15.52 0.06
N ALA A 160 -4.48 15.60 -0.32
CA ALA A 160 -3.86 14.69 -1.28
C ALA A 160 -4.03 13.22 -0.85
N TYR A 161 -3.71 12.89 0.41
CA TYR A 161 -3.86 11.51 0.90
C TYR A 161 -5.32 11.04 0.95
N CYS A 162 -6.27 11.91 1.29
CA CYS A 162 -7.70 11.63 1.22
C CYS A 162 -8.15 11.28 -0.22
N GLN A 163 -7.71 12.06 -1.21
CA GLN A 163 -8.00 11.79 -2.63
C GLN A 163 -7.40 10.46 -3.10
N HIS A 164 -6.17 10.16 -2.66
CA HIS A 164 -5.54 8.89 -3.00
C HIS A 164 -6.29 7.69 -2.39
N LEU A 165 -6.70 7.77 -1.12
CA LEU A 165 -7.50 6.72 -0.47
C LEU A 165 -8.85 6.51 -1.16
N GLU A 166 -9.48 7.58 -1.65
CA GLU A 166 -10.71 7.49 -2.44
C GLU A 166 -10.49 6.82 -3.81
N SER A 167 -9.42 7.20 -4.53
CA SER A 167 -9.06 6.54 -5.78
C SER A 167 -8.81 5.04 -5.56
N LEU A 168 -8.08 4.69 -4.50
CA LEU A 168 -7.84 3.30 -4.12
C LEU A 168 -9.11 2.54 -3.83
N HIS A 169 -10.06 3.16 -3.12
CA HIS A 169 -11.35 2.54 -2.85
C HIS A 169 -12.09 2.23 -4.17
N LYS A 170 -12.14 3.18 -5.10
CA LYS A 170 -12.78 3.00 -6.42
C LYS A 170 -12.11 1.87 -7.21
N ASP A 171 -10.78 1.89 -7.27
CA ASP A 171 -10.00 0.87 -7.98
C ASP A 171 -10.22 -0.53 -7.41
N PHE A 172 -10.21 -0.69 -6.09
CA PHE A 172 -10.47 -1.97 -5.43
C PHE A 172 -11.91 -2.43 -5.64
N SER A 173 -12.87 -1.51 -5.59
CA SER A 173 -14.29 -1.82 -5.79
C SER A 173 -14.55 -2.34 -7.20
N GLU A 174 -13.97 -1.70 -8.22
CA GLU A 174 -14.12 -2.13 -9.61
C GLU A 174 -13.38 -3.44 -9.87
N ARG A 175 -12.12 -3.54 -9.42
CA ARG A 175 -11.28 -4.72 -9.65
C ARG A 175 -11.86 -6.00 -9.04
N PHE A 176 -12.49 -5.88 -7.87
CA PHE A 176 -13.05 -7.02 -7.15
C PHE A 176 -14.56 -7.05 -7.17
N LYS A 177 -15.19 -6.38 -8.14
CA LYS A 177 -16.64 -6.25 -8.27
C LYS A 177 -17.34 -7.61 -8.19
N ASP A 178 -16.86 -8.61 -8.92
CA ASP A 178 -17.46 -9.96 -8.95
C ASP A 178 -17.41 -10.66 -7.58
N SER A 179 -16.27 -10.55 -6.89
CA SER A 179 -16.09 -11.10 -5.55
C SER A 179 -16.96 -10.36 -4.51
N LEU A 180 -17.12 -9.04 -4.70
CA LEU A 180 -17.91 -8.17 -3.83
C LEU A 180 -19.41 -8.29 -4.08
N SER A 181 -19.84 -8.61 -5.30
CA SER A 181 -21.25 -8.82 -5.67
C SER A 181 -21.76 -10.22 -5.34
N LEU A 182 -20.89 -11.15 -4.96
CA LEU A 182 -21.27 -12.52 -4.61
C LEU A 182 -22.34 -12.52 -3.49
N GLU A 183 -23.54 -13.01 -3.79
CA GLU A 183 -24.55 -13.23 -2.78
C GLU A 183 -24.24 -14.51 -2.00
N VAL A 184 -24.08 -14.39 -0.69
CA VAL A 184 -23.87 -15.54 0.20
C VAL A 184 -25.25 -15.99 0.67
N PRO A 185 -25.71 -17.21 0.34
CA PRO A 185 -27.01 -17.68 0.77
C PRO A 185 -27.14 -17.69 2.29
N GLN A 186 -28.31 -17.32 2.81
CA GLN A 186 -28.54 -17.15 4.24
C GLN A 186 -28.27 -18.42 5.06
N TRP A 187 -28.53 -19.60 4.49
CA TRP A 187 -28.27 -20.88 5.15
C TRP A 187 -26.78 -21.15 5.40
N VAL A 188 -25.89 -20.55 4.60
CA VAL A 188 -24.43 -20.66 4.81
C VAL A 188 -24.00 -19.86 6.03
N MET A 189 -24.69 -18.75 6.31
CA MET A 189 -24.45 -17.90 7.48
C MET A 189 -25.24 -18.38 8.71
N ASN A 190 -26.38 -19.05 8.49
CA ASN A 190 -27.24 -19.61 9.53
C ASN A 190 -27.68 -21.03 9.13
N PRO A 191 -26.96 -22.08 9.57
CA PRO A 191 -27.23 -23.46 9.17
C PRO A 191 -28.54 -24.04 9.74
N PHE A 192 -29.25 -23.31 10.61
CA PHE A 192 -30.53 -23.74 11.20
C PHE A 192 -31.76 -23.25 10.40
N MET A 193 -31.58 -22.68 9.22
CA MET A 193 -32.67 -22.32 8.30
C MET A 193 -33.24 -23.59 7.62
N ASN A 194 -34.56 -23.60 7.37
CA ASN A 194 -35.37 -24.75 6.97
C ASN A 194 -34.67 -25.79 6.05
N ILE A 195 -34.64 -27.05 6.50
CA ILE A 195 -33.75 -28.13 6.03
C ILE A 195 -34.01 -28.53 4.56
N GLU A 196 -35.25 -28.41 4.07
CA GLU A 196 -35.62 -28.78 2.70
C GLU A 196 -34.95 -27.91 1.62
N THR A 197 -34.61 -26.65 1.95
CA THR A 197 -33.90 -25.76 1.02
C THR A 197 -32.38 -25.93 1.07
N ALA A 198 -31.83 -26.51 2.13
CA ALA A 198 -30.39 -26.57 2.38
C ALA A 198 -29.68 -27.60 1.48
N GLU A 199 -30.26 -28.77 1.24
CA GLU A 199 -29.63 -29.84 0.45
C GLU A 199 -29.50 -29.47 -1.03
N LEU A 200 -30.53 -28.86 -1.61
CA LEU A 200 -30.56 -28.44 -3.01
C LEU A 200 -29.60 -27.28 -3.28
N LEU A 201 -29.48 -26.35 -2.32
CA LEU A 201 -28.55 -25.22 -2.40
C LEU A 201 -27.10 -25.64 -2.13
N PHE A 202 -26.86 -26.65 -1.29
CA PHE A 202 -25.52 -27.21 -1.03
C PHE A 202 -24.92 -27.86 -2.29
N GLY A 203 -25.74 -28.55 -3.08
CA GLY A 203 -25.33 -29.11 -4.37
C GLY A 203 -24.89 -28.04 -5.38
N ILE A 204 -25.68 -26.96 -5.50
CA ILE A 204 -25.36 -25.80 -6.36
C ILE A 204 -24.07 -25.12 -5.90
N TRP A 205 -23.89 -24.95 -4.59
CA TRP A 205 -22.70 -24.31 -4.01
C TRP A 205 -21.41 -25.12 -4.27
N LYS A 206 -21.45 -26.45 -4.15
CA LYS A 206 -20.32 -27.32 -4.51
C LYS A 206 -19.90 -27.16 -5.97
N LEU A 207 -20.86 -27.03 -6.88
CA LEU A 207 -20.60 -26.81 -8.31
C LEU A 207 -20.00 -25.43 -8.60
N LEU A 208 -20.43 -24.39 -7.88
CA LEU A 208 -19.88 -23.03 -8.00
C LEU A 208 -18.44 -22.94 -7.45
N ILE A 209 -18.12 -23.67 -6.38
CA ILE A 209 -16.75 -23.81 -5.86
C ILE A 209 -15.86 -24.51 -6.89
N GLN A 210 -16.29 -25.63 -7.44
CA GLN A 210 -15.49 -26.36 -8.43
C GLN A 210 -15.20 -25.54 -9.70
N LYS A 211 -16.11 -24.65 -10.12
CA LYS A 211 -15.89 -23.77 -11.28
C LYS A 211 -14.95 -22.59 -11.02
N THR A 212 -14.67 -22.25 -9.76
CA THR A 212 -13.88 -21.06 -9.37
C THR A 212 -12.46 -21.38 -8.87
N THR A 213 -12.06 -22.65 -8.80
CA THR A 213 -10.71 -23.09 -8.36
C THR A 213 -9.57 -22.83 -9.36
N LYS A 214 -9.81 -22.18 -10.50
CA LYS A 214 -8.74 -21.74 -11.39
C LYS A 214 -8.10 -20.45 -10.88
N THR A 215 -7.01 -20.63 -10.11
CA THR A 215 -5.91 -19.69 -9.81
C THR A 215 -6.29 -18.28 -9.30
N PRO A 216 -5.77 -17.86 -8.13
CA PRO A 216 -6.06 -16.52 -7.61
C PRO A 216 -5.57 -15.43 -8.58
N PRO A 217 -6.44 -14.50 -9.04
CA PRO A 217 -6.04 -13.34 -9.85
C PRO A 217 -5.28 -12.27 -9.04
N PHE A 218 -5.00 -12.55 -7.76
CA PHE A 218 -4.47 -11.62 -6.76
C PHE A 218 -2.97 -11.33 -6.89
N ALA A 219 -2.30 -11.81 -7.94
CA ALA A 219 -0.84 -11.76 -8.01
C ALA A 219 -0.25 -10.35 -7.89
N GLU A 220 -0.93 -9.29 -8.36
CA GLU A 220 -0.36 -7.93 -8.29
C GLU A 220 -1.44 -6.84 -8.11
N VAL A 221 -1.53 -6.27 -6.91
CA VAL A 221 -2.15 -4.95 -6.69
C VAL A 221 -1.20 -3.89 -7.23
N ALA A 222 -1.46 -3.42 -8.45
CA ALA A 222 -0.83 -2.23 -9.01
C ALA A 222 -1.76 -1.03 -8.73
N PHE A 223 -1.17 0.10 -8.33
CA PHE A 223 -1.90 1.36 -8.27
C PHE A 223 -2.33 1.75 -9.68
N SER A 224 -3.56 2.26 -9.83
CA SER A 224 -3.95 2.93 -11.07
C SER A 224 -3.03 4.13 -11.33
N LYS A 225 -2.95 4.57 -12.60
CA LYS A 225 -2.18 5.78 -12.94
C LYS A 225 -2.79 7.00 -12.23
N GLU A 226 -4.10 6.96 -12.05
CA GLU A 226 -4.94 7.95 -11.38
C GLU A 226 -4.57 8.08 -9.90
N GLY A 227 -4.41 6.97 -9.18
CA GLY A 227 -3.99 6.97 -7.78
C GLY A 227 -2.60 7.59 -7.55
N LEU A 228 -1.70 7.50 -8.54
CA LEU A 228 -0.36 8.09 -8.45
C LEU A 228 -0.31 9.59 -8.81
N ASN A 229 -1.38 10.16 -9.40
CA ASN A 229 -1.40 11.57 -9.81
C ASN A 229 -1.27 12.51 -8.63
N VAL A 230 -1.76 12.11 -7.46
CA VAL A 230 -1.66 12.87 -6.22
C VAL A 230 -0.20 13.24 -5.93
N PHE A 231 0.76 12.34 -6.16
CA PHE A 231 2.18 12.57 -5.90
C PHE A 231 2.88 13.41 -6.97
N LYS A 232 2.26 13.60 -8.16
CA LYS A 232 2.79 14.49 -9.20
C LYS A 232 2.69 15.97 -8.82
N ARG A 233 1.97 16.32 -7.74
CA ARG A 233 1.95 17.69 -7.19
C ARG A 233 3.34 18.24 -6.86
N ARG A 234 4.30 17.34 -6.56
CA ARG A 234 5.71 17.68 -6.30
C ARG A 234 6.48 18.14 -7.55
N THR A 235 5.92 17.93 -8.74
CA THR A 235 6.62 18.17 -10.02
C THR A 235 6.11 19.41 -10.75
N GLN A 236 4.98 19.99 -10.30
CA GLN A 236 4.30 21.12 -10.98
C GLN A 236 4.61 22.48 -10.36
N LYS A 237 5.31 22.55 -9.22
CA LYS A 237 5.88 23.80 -8.70
C LYS A 237 7.24 24.04 -9.37
N LYS A 238 7.21 24.55 -10.60
CA LYS A 238 8.34 25.23 -11.26
C LYS A 238 7.88 26.59 -11.72
#